data_AF-A0A5N7BSF9-F1
#
_entry.id   AF-A0A5N7BSF9-F1
#
_cell.length_a   1.000
_cell.length_b   1.000
_cell.length_c   1.000
_cell.angle_alpha   90.00
_cell.angle_beta   90.00
_cell.angle_gamma   90.00
#
_symmetry.space_group_name_H-M   'P 1'
#
loop_
_entity.id
_entity.type
_entity.pdbx_description
1 polymer ?
#
loop_
_entity_poly.entity_id
_entity_poly.type
_entity_poly.pdbx_seq_one_letter_code
_entity_poly.pdbx_strand_id
1 'polypeptide(L)'
;MDAAAKARFDLIGENLAEILNPELLESILAEGRNPRVYWGTATTSSPHTGYFLPALKIAQLLAAGCDVVVLLADIHGFLDNLKAPLDLVENRAKYYSKIITAILESVGVQTDKLEFVLGSSYQKNADYVMDLYRLSSLVSEHDAKKAGAEVVKQSNNSPLSGLMYPLLQCLDEEYLKCDAQLGGVDQRKLFVAATEWLPKIGYRKRAHLINPMIAGLNGGKMSSSVQDSKIDLLDTPEAITKKIRKAEAAPRVIEENGVLSMVEYILLPAAGLKGRKEFRVERKDEEPLIYTDIKQLHEDYKNDILTPQVLKPAVAAALVELMAPIRAAYEGSAEWQEITLKAYPPPEKKQKKVKDKGSRYPGAQNQ
;
A
#
# COMPACT_ATOMS: atom_id res chain seq x y z
N MET A 1 11.17 -11.07 -27.99
CA MET A 1 9.96 -10.29 -27.67
C MET A 1 9.79 -9.23 -28.74
N ASP A 2 8.58 -9.01 -29.24
CA ASP A 2 8.32 -7.92 -30.22
C ASP A 2 8.25 -6.54 -29.53
N ALA A 3 8.10 -5.48 -30.32
CA ALA A 3 8.07 -4.11 -29.81
C ALA A 3 6.88 -3.83 -28.88
N ALA A 4 5.72 -4.45 -29.13
CA ALA A 4 4.53 -4.24 -28.31
C ALA A 4 4.67 -4.93 -26.95
N ALA A 5 5.14 -6.18 -26.94
CA ALA A 5 5.42 -6.91 -25.71
C ALA A 5 6.57 -6.27 -24.91
N LYS A 6 7.58 -5.68 -25.59
CA LYS A 6 8.63 -4.90 -24.92
C LYS A 6 8.07 -3.65 -24.24
N ALA A 7 7.21 -2.89 -24.90
CA ALA A 7 6.56 -1.73 -24.30
C ALA A 7 5.71 -2.11 -23.07
N ARG A 8 5.00 -3.26 -23.11
CA ARG A 8 4.26 -3.80 -21.96
C ARG A 8 5.20 -4.16 -20.80
N PHE A 9 6.30 -4.85 -21.08
CA PHE A 9 7.30 -5.19 -20.07
C PHE A 9 7.92 -3.96 -19.42
N ASP A 10 8.24 -2.93 -20.21
CA ASP A 10 8.83 -1.69 -19.71
C ASP A 10 7.85 -0.93 -18.79
N LEU A 11 6.55 -0.92 -19.12
CA LEU A 11 5.51 -0.32 -18.26
C LEU A 11 5.32 -1.11 -16.96
N ILE A 12 5.36 -2.44 -17.00
CA ILE A 12 5.35 -3.29 -15.80
C ILE A 12 6.53 -2.92 -14.89
N GLY A 13 7.72 -2.76 -15.47
CA GLY A 13 8.98 -2.49 -14.77
C GLY A 13 9.18 -1.05 -14.29
N GLU A 14 8.43 -0.08 -14.79
CA GLU A 14 8.62 1.35 -14.50
C GLU A 14 8.60 1.65 -12.99
N ASN A 15 9.57 2.37 -12.44
CA ASN A 15 9.63 2.75 -11.01
C ASN A 15 9.62 1.58 -10.00
N LEU A 16 9.90 0.34 -10.43
CA LEU A 16 10.21 -0.75 -9.51
C LEU A 16 11.66 -0.62 -9.02
N ALA A 17 11.89 -0.98 -7.76
CA ALA A 17 13.23 -1.10 -7.21
C ALA A 17 13.96 -2.33 -7.76
N GLU A 18 13.22 -3.42 -7.97
CA GLU A 18 13.75 -4.70 -8.42
C GLU A 18 12.66 -5.57 -9.07
N ILE A 19 13.08 -6.44 -10.00
CA ILE A 19 12.26 -7.54 -10.53
C ILE A 19 13.04 -8.84 -10.32
N LEU A 20 12.46 -9.79 -9.58
CA LEU A 20 13.00 -11.15 -9.45
C LEU A 20 12.41 -12.06 -10.52
N ASN A 21 13.26 -12.89 -11.12
CA ASN A 21 12.91 -13.82 -12.20
C ASN A 21 12.16 -13.15 -13.38
N PRO A 22 12.69 -12.03 -13.94
CA PRO A 22 12.02 -11.29 -15.02
C PRO A 22 11.75 -12.15 -16.26
N GLU A 23 12.58 -13.15 -16.52
CA GLU A 23 12.45 -14.07 -17.65
C GLU A 23 11.10 -14.80 -17.69
N LEU A 24 10.46 -15.02 -16.53
CA LEU A 24 9.14 -15.63 -16.45
C LEU A 24 8.06 -14.73 -17.07
N LEU A 25 8.14 -13.42 -16.82
CA LEU A 25 7.22 -12.44 -17.41
C LEU A 25 7.53 -12.21 -18.89
N GLU A 26 8.82 -12.15 -19.26
CA GLU A 26 9.23 -12.03 -20.65
C GLU A 26 8.73 -13.20 -21.50
N SER A 27 8.77 -14.44 -20.98
CA SER A 27 8.23 -15.62 -21.67
C SER A 27 6.72 -15.51 -21.90
N ILE A 28 5.95 -15.14 -20.87
CA ILE A 28 4.49 -15.00 -20.96
C ILE A 28 4.12 -13.93 -21.99
N LEU A 29 4.82 -12.79 -21.99
CA LEU A 29 4.59 -11.70 -22.93
C LEU A 29 5.02 -12.09 -24.36
N ALA A 30 6.12 -12.84 -24.51
CA ALA A 30 6.57 -13.34 -25.81
C ALA A 30 5.60 -14.36 -26.43
N GLU A 31 4.86 -15.10 -25.60
CA GLU A 31 3.77 -16.00 -26.02
C GLU A 31 2.46 -15.25 -26.35
N GLY A 32 2.43 -13.92 -26.18
CA GLY A 32 1.24 -13.10 -26.40
C GLY A 32 0.18 -13.22 -25.30
N ARG A 33 0.51 -13.82 -24.16
CA ARG A 33 -0.40 -13.96 -23.01
C ARG A 33 -0.35 -12.71 -22.11
N ASN A 34 -1.31 -12.63 -21.19
CA ASN A 34 -1.35 -11.59 -20.16
C ASN A 34 -0.85 -12.19 -18.83
N PRO A 35 0.17 -11.61 -18.20
CA PRO A 35 0.59 -12.04 -16.88
C PRO A 35 -0.52 -11.82 -15.85
N ARG A 36 -0.79 -12.82 -15.02
CA ARG A 36 -1.65 -12.68 -13.83
C ARG A 36 -0.80 -12.24 -12.65
N VAL A 37 -1.03 -11.04 -12.13
CA VAL A 37 -0.24 -10.46 -11.03
C VAL A 37 -1.13 -10.28 -9.81
N TYR A 38 -0.69 -10.71 -8.63
CA TYR A 38 -1.41 -10.38 -7.40
C TYR A 38 -0.65 -9.41 -6.50
N TRP A 39 -1.40 -8.60 -5.76
CA TRP A 39 -0.91 -7.76 -4.68
C TRP A 39 -1.74 -8.04 -3.44
N GLY A 40 -1.06 -8.34 -2.33
CA GLY A 40 -1.71 -8.60 -1.03
C GLY A 40 -1.72 -7.38 -0.14
N THR A 41 -2.85 -7.14 0.52
CA THR A 41 -2.98 -6.09 1.53
C THR A 41 -3.75 -6.56 2.74
N ALA A 42 -3.18 -6.38 3.93
CA ALA A 42 -3.85 -6.68 5.19
C ALA A 42 -4.81 -5.55 5.55
N THR A 43 -6.09 -5.87 5.68
CA THR A 43 -7.20 -4.92 5.92
C THR A 43 -7.22 -4.44 7.38
N THR A 44 -6.23 -3.62 7.74
CA THR A 44 -5.96 -3.16 9.12
C THR A 44 -6.42 -1.72 9.31
N SER A 45 -5.50 -0.75 9.33
CA SER A 45 -5.81 0.68 9.47
C SER A 45 -6.40 1.29 8.19
N SER A 46 -7.01 2.48 8.27
CA SER A 46 -7.42 3.25 7.08
C SER A 46 -6.20 3.52 6.17
N PRO A 47 -6.29 3.27 4.84
CA PRO A 47 -5.29 3.64 3.86
C PRO A 47 -5.01 5.15 3.85
N HIS A 48 -3.73 5.48 3.70
CA HIS A 48 -3.22 6.85 3.56
C HIS A 48 -2.57 7.02 2.18
N THR A 49 -2.01 8.18 1.88
CA THR A 49 -1.34 8.46 0.59
C THR A 49 -0.22 7.49 0.22
N GLY A 50 0.32 6.73 1.17
CA GLY A 50 1.26 5.64 0.88
C GLY A 50 0.66 4.52 0.02
N TYR A 51 -0.66 4.36 0.01
CA TYR A 51 -1.36 3.41 -0.86
C TYR A 51 -1.41 3.84 -2.33
N PHE A 52 -1.11 5.12 -2.65
CA PHE A 52 -0.97 5.51 -4.06
C PHE A 52 0.17 4.76 -4.73
N LEU A 53 1.29 4.48 -4.06
CA LEU A 53 2.42 3.76 -4.67
C LEU A 53 1.99 2.38 -5.22
N PRO A 54 1.47 1.43 -4.42
CA PRO A 54 1.02 0.16 -4.95
C PRO A 54 -0.19 0.29 -5.88
N ALA A 55 -1.13 1.22 -5.62
CA ALA A 55 -2.30 1.39 -6.47
C ALA A 55 -1.94 1.93 -7.87
N LEU A 56 -1.02 2.89 -7.98
CA LEU A 56 -0.55 3.38 -9.27
C LEU A 56 0.26 2.32 -10.02
N LYS A 57 1.01 1.48 -9.31
CA LYS A 57 1.63 0.30 -9.91
C LYS A 57 0.58 -0.69 -10.43
N ILE A 58 -0.49 -0.96 -9.68
CA ILE A 58 -1.64 -1.75 -10.17
C ILE A 58 -2.26 -1.11 -11.41
N ALA A 59 -2.41 0.21 -11.44
CA ALA A 59 -2.92 0.95 -12.59
C ALA A 59 -2.01 0.78 -13.83
N GLN A 60 -0.69 0.83 -13.66
CA GLN A 60 0.28 0.53 -14.72
C GLN A 60 0.19 -0.93 -15.19
N LEU A 61 0.01 -1.89 -14.28
CA LEU A 61 -0.17 -3.31 -14.63
C LEU A 61 -1.43 -3.54 -15.46
N LEU A 62 -2.55 -2.94 -15.05
CA LEU A 62 -3.81 -2.98 -15.81
C LEU A 62 -3.66 -2.32 -17.19
N ALA A 63 -2.99 -1.16 -17.27
CA ALA A 63 -2.69 -0.49 -18.53
C ALA A 63 -1.74 -1.30 -19.44
N ALA A 64 -0.84 -2.10 -18.86
CA ALA A 64 -0.01 -3.08 -19.58
C ALA A 64 -0.78 -4.36 -19.98
N GLY A 65 -2.08 -4.44 -19.65
CA GLY A 65 -2.96 -5.53 -20.01
C GLY A 65 -2.86 -6.76 -19.12
N CYS A 66 -2.20 -6.67 -17.96
CA CYS A 66 -2.14 -7.75 -16.97
C CYS A 66 -3.52 -8.03 -16.36
N ASP A 67 -3.73 -9.27 -15.92
CA ASP A 67 -4.86 -9.63 -15.07
C ASP A 67 -4.43 -9.43 -13.61
N VAL A 68 -5.10 -8.52 -12.87
CA VAL A 68 -4.62 -8.11 -11.55
C VAL A 68 -5.56 -8.58 -10.44
N VAL A 69 -5.00 -9.25 -9.44
CA VAL A 69 -5.72 -9.71 -8.26
C VAL A 69 -5.27 -8.90 -7.04
N VAL A 70 -6.23 -8.28 -6.34
CA VAL A 70 -5.99 -7.69 -5.03
C VAL A 70 -6.49 -8.66 -3.96
N LEU A 71 -5.56 -9.26 -3.23
CA LEU A 71 -5.87 -10.13 -2.10
C LEU A 71 -6.12 -9.26 -0.87
N LEU A 72 -7.38 -9.23 -0.43
CA LEU A 72 -7.81 -8.67 0.85
C LEU A 72 -7.50 -9.72 1.93
N ALA A 73 -6.30 -9.59 2.51
CA ALA A 73 -5.68 -10.61 3.34
C ALA A 73 -6.21 -10.56 4.79
N ASP A 74 -7.48 -10.91 4.96
CA ASP A 74 -8.20 -10.91 6.23
C ASP A 74 -7.60 -11.85 7.28
N ILE A 75 -7.25 -13.09 6.91
CA ILE A 75 -6.57 -14.03 7.81
C ILE A 75 -5.20 -13.47 8.24
N HIS A 76 -4.44 -12.89 7.31
CA HIS A 76 -3.14 -12.28 7.62
C HIS A 76 -3.29 -11.09 8.58
N GLY A 77 -4.32 -10.26 8.39
CA GLY A 77 -4.64 -9.15 9.29
C GLY A 77 -5.00 -9.61 10.72
N PHE A 78 -5.59 -10.79 10.86
CA PHE A 78 -5.82 -11.43 12.15
C PHE A 78 -4.52 -11.99 12.77
N LEU A 79 -3.71 -12.70 11.96
CA LEU A 79 -2.49 -13.37 12.41
C LEU A 79 -1.36 -12.40 12.82
N ASP A 80 -1.30 -11.21 12.23
CA ASP A 80 -0.36 -10.15 12.59
C ASP A 80 -0.82 -9.41 13.86
N ASN A 81 -0.72 -10.11 15.00
CA ASN A 81 -0.92 -9.58 16.35
C ASN A 81 -2.31 -8.93 16.57
N LEU A 82 -3.38 -9.54 16.03
CA LEU A 82 -4.77 -9.10 16.20
C LEU A 82 -5.02 -7.63 15.81
N LYS A 83 -4.28 -7.10 14.82
CA LYS A 83 -4.47 -5.72 14.32
C LYS A 83 -5.90 -5.46 13.81
N ALA A 84 -6.64 -6.50 13.46
CA ALA A 84 -8.07 -6.43 13.15
C ALA A 84 -8.84 -7.56 13.87
N PRO A 85 -9.79 -7.25 14.76
CA PRO A 85 -10.70 -8.27 15.29
C PRO A 85 -11.65 -8.74 14.16
N LEU A 86 -11.97 -10.03 14.16
CA LEU A 86 -12.62 -10.74 13.04
C LEU A 86 -13.96 -10.11 12.60
N ASP A 87 -14.67 -9.49 13.53
CA ASP A 87 -15.94 -8.78 13.31
C ASP A 87 -15.81 -7.51 12.45
N LEU A 88 -14.64 -6.85 12.49
CA LEU A 88 -14.38 -5.65 11.69
C LEU A 88 -13.80 -5.97 10.31
N VAL A 89 -13.24 -7.16 10.13
CA VAL A 89 -12.44 -7.49 8.95
C VAL A 89 -13.25 -7.45 7.66
N GLU A 90 -14.50 -7.93 7.67
CA GLU A 90 -15.35 -7.91 6.48
C GLU A 90 -15.65 -6.48 5.99
N ASN A 91 -16.02 -5.57 6.90
CA ASN A 91 -16.27 -4.17 6.54
C ASN A 91 -14.99 -3.46 6.12
N ARG A 92 -13.85 -3.79 6.72
CA ARG A 92 -12.54 -3.28 6.28
C ARG A 92 -12.18 -3.78 4.90
N ALA A 93 -12.43 -5.05 4.57
CA ALA A 93 -12.22 -5.60 3.24
C ALA A 93 -13.07 -4.86 2.19
N LYS A 94 -14.36 -4.65 2.48
CA LYS A 94 -15.26 -3.84 1.63
C LYS A 94 -14.74 -2.40 1.45
N TYR A 95 -14.33 -1.76 2.55
CA TYR A 95 -13.76 -0.41 2.51
C TYR A 95 -12.49 -0.34 1.65
N TYR A 96 -11.57 -1.30 1.81
CA TYR A 96 -10.34 -1.41 1.02
C TYR A 96 -10.65 -1.59 -0.47
N SER A 97 -11.62 -2.44 -0.82
CA SER A 97 -12.02 -2.61 -2.22
C SER A 97 -12.55 -1.30 -2.83
N LYS A 98 -13.43 -0.57 -2.13
CA LYS A 98 -13.96 0.72 -2.58
C LYS A 98 -12.86 1.77 -2.75
N ILE A 99 -11.99 1.94 -1.75
CA ILE A 99 -10.95 2.99 -1.79
C ILE A 99 -9.87 2.70 -2.83
N ILE A 100 -9.45 1.44 -3.01
CA ILE A 100 -8.48 1.07 -4.05
C ILE A 100 -9.10 1.31 -5.43
N THR A 101 -10.35 0.90 -5.64
CA THR A 101 -11.07 1.15 -6.90
C THR A 101 -11.14 2.64 -7.20
N ALA A 102 -11.49 3.47 -6.22
CA ALA A 102 -11.54 4.93 -6.39
C ALA A 102 -10.17 5.54 -6.74
N ILE A 103 -9.05 5.02 -6.20
CA ILE A 103 -7.71 5.47 -6.60
C ILE A 103 -7.47 5.15 -8.09
N LEU A 104 -7.77 3.93 -8.53
CA LEU A 104 -7.55 3.51 -9.92
C LEU A 104 -8.41 4.30 -10.91
N GLU A 105 -9.68 4.53 -10.57
CA GLU A 105 -10.59 5.36 -11.35
C GLU A 105 -10.15 6.83 -11.39
N SER A 106 -9.57 7.35 -10.29
CA SER A 106 -9.05 8.73 -10.24
C SER A 106 -7.95 9.03 -11.24
N VAL A 107 -7.26 7.99 -11.74
CA VAL A 107 -6.21 8.09 -12.76
C VAL A 107 -6.63 7.56 -14.12
N GLY A 108 -7.92 7.26 -14.30
CA GLY A 108 -8.51 6.94 -15.61
C GLY A 108 -8.20 5.54 -16.15
N VAL A 109 -7.80 4.60 -15.28
CA VAL A 109 -7.51 3.23 -15.70
C VAL A 109 -8.75 2.35 -15.59
N GLN A 110 -9.01 1.54 -16.63
CA GLN A 110 -10.09 0.57 -16.65
C GLN A 110 -9.81 -0.57 -15.67
N THR A 111 -10.82 -0.96 -14.90
CA THR A 111 -10.73 -1.97 -13.83
C THR A 111 -11.35 -3.32 -14.23
N ASP A 112 -11.65 -3.55 -15.52
CA ASP A 112 -12.30 -4.78 -16.00
C ASP A 112 -11.48 -6.06 -15.73
N LYS A 113 -10.16 -5.92 -15.62
CA LYS A 113 -9.21 -7.00 -15.30
C LYS A 113 -8.77 -7.00 -13.83
N LEU A 114 -9.43 -6.22 -12.99
CA LEU A 114 -9.17 -6.17 -11.56
C LEU A 114 -10.12 -7.12 -10.82
N GLU A 115 -9.56 -8.01 -10.02
CA GLU A 115 -10.31 -8.95 -9.18
C GLU A 115 -9.96 -8.71 -7.71
N PHE A 116 -10.96 -8.58 -6.84
CA PHE A 116 -10.76 -8.59 -5.39
C PHE A 116 -11.06 -9.98 -4.84
N VAL A 117 -10.10 -10.57 -4.13
CA VAL A 117 -10.26 -11.88 -3.49
C VAL A 117 -10.09 -11.74 -1.99
N LEU A 118 -11.00 -12.30 -1.21
CA LEU A 118 -10.90 -12.36 0.25
C LEU A 118 -10.08 -13.59 0.65
N GLY A 119 -9.02 -13.44 1.46
CA GLY A 119 -8.14 -14.57 1.83
C GLY A 119 -8.90 -15.75 2.44
N SER A 120 -9.82 -15.48 3.35
CA SER A 120 -10.64 -16.51 3.99
C SER A 120 -11.62 -17.22 3.05
N SER A 121 -11.77 -16.78 1.79
CA SER A 121 -12.56 -17.52 0.80
C SER A 121 -11.91 -18.83 0.36
N TYR A 122 -10.58 -18.98 0.48
CA TYR A 122 -9.87 -20.20 0.08
C TYR A 122 -8.86 -20.72 1.11
N GLN A 123 -8.30 -19.87 1.96
CA GLN A 123 -7.22 -20.26 2.90
C GLN A 123 -7.65 -21.23 4.01
N LYS A 124 -8.95 -21.53 4.12
CA LYS A 124 -9.52 -22.52 5.05
C LYS A 124 -9.86 -23.84 4.36
N ASN A 125 -9.71 -23.93 3.05
CA ASN A 125 -10.07 -25.12 2.28
C ASN A 125 -9.10 -26.27 2.58
N ALA A 126 -9.58 -27.51 2.47
CA ALA A 126 -8.81 -28.70 2.82
C ALA A 126 -7.47 -28.77 2.09
N ASP A 127 -7.44 -28.51 0.79
CA ASP A 127 -6.20 -28.55 -0.01
C ASP A 127 -5.18 -27.53 0.47
N TYR A 128 -5.63 -26.30 0.72
CA TYR A 128 -4.77 -25.22 1.21
C TYR A 128 -4.16 -25.55 2.57
N VAL A 129 -4.99 -26.06 3.48
CA VAL A 129 -4.54 -26.48 4.81
C VAL A 129 -3.56 -27.65 4.72
N MET A 130 -3.78 -28.60 3.81
CA MET A 130 -2.85 -29.71 3.59
C MET A 130 -1.50 -29.23 3.04
N ASP A 131 -1.49 -28.26 2.11
CA ASP A 131 -0.23 -27.67 1.63
C ASP A 131 0.49 -26.85 2.69
N LEU A 132 -0.25 -26.17 3.56
CA LEU A 132 0.32 -25.52 4.74
C LEU A 132 1.02 -26.55 5.64
N TYR A 133 0.43 -27.72 5.88
CA TYR A 133 1.10 -28.81 6.61
C TYR A 133 2.33 -29.35 5.88
N ARG A 134 2.28 -29.50 4.55
CA ARG A 134 3.44 -29.91 3.75
C ARG A 134 4.59 -28.91 3.88
N LEU A 135 4.34 -27.61 3.70
CA LEU A 135 5.36 -26.59 3.92
C LEU A 135 5.87 -26.58 5.37
N SER A 136 4.98 -26.71 6.35
CA SER A 136 5.36 -26.76 7.77
C SER A 136 6.28 -27.94 8.10
N SER A 137 6.23 -29.03 7.32
CA SER A 137 7.12 -30.19 7.48
C SER A 137 8.50 -30.00 6.83
N LEU A 138 8.67 -28.98 5.98
CA LEU A 138 9.87 -28.75 5.17
C LEU A 138 10.62 -27.45 5.53
N VAL A 139 9.90 -26.45 6.04
CA VAL A 139 10.43 -25.13 6.40
C VAL A 139 10.81 -25.13 7.89
N SER A 140 12.06 -24.76 8.18
CA SER A 140 12.52 -24.65 9.57
C SER A 140 11.92 -23.42 10.26
N GLU A 141 11.80 -23.46 11.59
CA GLU A 141 11.40 -22.30 12.40
C GLU A 141 12.30 -21.08 12.11
N HIS A 142 13.61 -21.32 12.00
CA HIS A 142 14.59 -20.28 11.70
C HIS A 142 14.29 -19.58 10.37
N ASP A 143 14.00 -20.35 9.32
CA ASP A 143 13.78 -19.78 7.98
C ASP A 143 12.43 -19.07 7.89
N ALA A 144 11.39 -19.62 8.50
CA ALA A 144 10.09 -18.94 8.64
C ALA A 144 10.25 -17.58 9.34
N LYS A 145 10.93 -17.56 10.49
CA LYS A 145 11.19 -16.33 11.24
C LYS A 145 12.00 -15.32 10.43
N LYS A 146 13.04 -15.77 9.74
CA LYS A 146 13.88 -14.93 8.89
C LYS A 146 13.10 -14.32 7.73
N ALA A 147 12.26 -15.12 7.07
CA ALA A 147 11.45 -14.67 5.94
C ALA A 147 10.43 -13.59 6.35
N GLY A 148 9.78 -13.75 7.50
CA GLY A 148 8.78 -12.80 8.00
C GLY A 148 9.33 -11.60 8.80
N ALA A 149 10.65 -11.49 8.99
CA ALA A 149 11.25 -10.57 9.97
C ALA A 149 10.94 -9.07 9.74
N GLU A 150 10.74 -8.65 8.49
CA GLU A 150 10.48 -7.25 8.12
C GLU A 150 8.99 -6.93 7.98
N VAL A 151 8.13 -7.95 7.93
CA VAL A 151 6.69 -7.82 7.68
C VAL A 151 5.89 -8.07 8.95
N VAL A 152 6.24 -9.13 9.69
CA VAL A 152 5.55 -9.54 10.91
C VAL A 152 6.21 -8.88 12.12
N LYS A 153 5.41 -8.35 13.03
CA LYS A 153 5.91 -7.77 14.28
C LYS A 153 6.68 -8.79 15.10
N GLN A 154 7.97 -8.54 15.31
CA GLN A 154 8.83 -9.39 16.13
C GLN A 154 8.72 -9.02 17.61
N SER A 155 8.62 -10.02 18.48
CA SER A 155 8.67 -9.90 19.93
C SER A 155 9.29 -11.13 20.59
N ASN A 156 9.79 -10.99 21.81
CA ASN A 156 10.40 -12.11 22.56
C ASN A 156 9.43 -13.25 22.86
N ASN A 157 8.12 -12.98 22.84
CA ASN A 157 7.06 -13.97 23.03
C ASN A 157 6.06 -13.89 21.87
N SER A 158 6.58 -14.01 20.65
CA SER A 158 5.75 -13.94 19.45
C SER A 158 4.86 -15.18 19.33
N PRO A 159 3.58 -15.03 19.00
CA PRO A 159 2.71 -16.17 18.76
C PRO A 159 3.18 -16.99 17.54
N LEU A 160 2.80 -18.27 17.51
CA LEU A 160 3.07 -19.17 16.38
C LEU A 160 2.56 -18.61 15.04
N SER A 161 1.52 -17.77 15.09
CA SER A 161 0.97 -17.09 13.90
C SER A 161 2.02 -16.33 13.11
N GLY A 162 3.04 -15.76 13.76
CA GLY A 162 4.10 -15.04 13.09
C GLY A 162 5.03 -15.94 12.26
N LEU A 163 5.15 -17.21 12.63
CA LEU A 163 5.88 -18.22 11.86
C LEU A 163 5.03 -18.80 10.72
N MET A 164 3.71 -18.86 10.90
CA MET A 164 2.80 -19.34 9.85
C MET A 164 2.64 -18.32 8.72
N TYR A 165 2.67 -17.03 9.03
CA TYR A 165 2.40 -15.94 8.07
C TYR A 165 3.21 -16.06 6.76
N PRO A 166 4.55 -16.26 6.78
CA PRO A 166 5.32 -16.46 5.56
C PRO A 166 4.87 -17.64 4.72
N LEU A 167 4.49 -18.76 5.34
CA LEU A 167 4.07 -19.97 4.63
C LEU A 167 2.73 -19.72 3.92
N LEU A 168 1.79 -19.07 4.60
CA LEU A 168 0.50 -18.67 4.02
C LEU A 168 0.71 -17.77 2.80
N GLN A 169 1.51 -16.71 2.94
CA GLN A 169 1.75 -15.78 1.84
C GLN A 169 2.42 -16.45 0.63
N CYS A 170 3.32 -17.42 0.83
CA CYS A 170 3.91 -18.19 -0.26
C CYS A 170 2.86 -19.05 -0.99
N LEU A 171 1.94 -19.69 -0.26
CA LEU A 171 0.88 -20.51 -0.86
C LEU A 171 -0.13 -19.68 -1.65
N ASP A 172 -0.35 -18.42 -1.27
CA ASP A 172 -1.23 -17.53 -2.02
C ASP A 172 -0.84 -17.40 -3.50
N GLU A 173 0.45 -17.49 -3.84
CA GLU A 173 0.91 -17.45 -5.24
C GLU A 173 0.31 -18.59 -6.09
N GLU A 174 0.20 -19.78 -5.49
CA GLU A 174 -0.38 -20.96 -6.15
C GLU A 174 -1.89 -20.88 -6.22
N TYR A 175 -2.53 -20.58 -5.09
CA TYR A 175 -3.99 -20.63 -4.98
C TYR A 175 -4.68 -19.48 -5.71
N LEU A 176 -4.00 -18.34 -5.88
CA LEU A 176 -4.46 -17.26 -6.76
C LEU A 176 -4.08 -17.47 -8.23
N LYS A 177 -3.32 -18.53 -8.54
CA LYS A 177 -2.85 -18.92 -9.87
C LYS A 177 -2.08 -17.79 -10.58
N CYS A 178 -1.30 -17.02 -9.82
CA CYS A 178 -0.58 -15.88 -10.37
C CYS A 178 0.75 -16.31 -11.02
N ASP A 179 1.20 -15.49 -11.97
CA ASP A 179 2.53 -15.53 -12.58
C ASP A 179 3.54 -14.65 -11.84
N ALA A 180 3.05 -13.59 -11.19
CA ALA A 180 3.88 -12.72 -10.38
C ALA A 180 3.18 -12.19 -9.13
N GLN A 181 3.97 -11.85 -8.12
CA GLN A 181 3.53 -11.13 -6.94
C GLN A 181 4.12 -9.71 -6.93
N LEU A 182 3.28 -8.72 -6.63
CA LEU A 182 3.68 -7.35 -6.36
C LEU A 182 3.76 -7.12 -4.84
N GLY A 183 4.81 -6.45 -4.38
CA GLY A 183 4.89 -5.91 -3.03
C GLY A 183 6.03 -4.91 -2.86
N GLY A 184 6.33 -4.53 -1.61
CA GLY A 184 7.43 -3.63 -1.29
C GLY A 184 8.76 -4.36 -1.08
N VAL A 185 9.88 -3.63 -1.04
CA VAL A 185 11.20 -4.18 -0.70
C VAL A 185 11.24 -4.86 0.67
N ASP A 186 10.36 -4.47 1.60
CA ASP A 186 10.18 -5.12 2.90
C ASP A 186 9.69 -6.57 2.80
N GLN A 187 9.08 -6.95 1.66
CA GLN A 187 8.63 -8.31 1.38
C GLN A 187 9.66 -9.14 0.61
N ARG A 188 10.81 -8.57 0.23
CA ARG A 188 11.82 -9.27 -0.60
C ARG A 188 12.26 -10.61 -0.02
N LYS A 189 12.40 -10.71 1.32
CA LYS A 189 12.75 -11.98 1.98
C LYS A 189 11.67 -13.06 1.82
N LEU A 190 10.39 -12.66 1.83
CA LEU A 190 9.27 -13.56 1.57
C LEU A 190 9.26 -14.02 0.11
N PHE A 191 9.53 -13.13 -0.83
CA PHE A 191 9.59 -13.46 -2.26
C PHE A 191 10.71 -14.46 -2.59
N VAL A 192 11.88 -14.27 -1.97
CA VAL A 192 12.98 -15.24 -2.07
C VAL A 192 12.58 -16.58 -1.43
N ALA A 193 11.90 -16.56 -0.28
CA ALA A 193 11.40 -17.77 0.37
C ALA A 193 10.39 -18.51 -0.51
N ALA A 194 9.42 -17.83 -1.12
CA ALA A 194 8.45 -18.42 -2.04
C ALA A 194 9.14 -19.10 -3.24
N THR A 195 10.15 -18.43 -3.81
CA THR A 195 10.97 -18.96 -4.92
C THR A 195 11.70 -20.26 -4.54
N GLU A 196 12.09 -20.42 -3.27
CA GLU A 196 12.78 -21.61 -2.77
C GLU A 196 11.81 -22.71 -2.31
N TRP A 197 10.71 -22.34 -1.64
CA TRP A 197 9.85 -23.27 -0.91
C TRP A 197 8.76 -23.88 -1.78
N LEU A 198 8.15 -23.11 -2.68
CA LEU A 198 7.07 -23.61 -3.54
C LEU A 198 7.51 -24.82 -4.41
N PRO A 199 8.72 -24.84 -5.00
CA PRO A 199 9.22 -26.01 -5.72
C PRO A 199 9.35 -27.27 -4.86
N LYS A 200 9.58 -27.15 -3.55
CA LYS A 200 9.72 -28.31 -2.65
C LYS A 200 8.42 -29.10 -2.48
N ILE A 201 7.28 -28.46 -2.76
CA ILE A 201 5.96 -29.09 -2.74
C ILE A 201 5.35 -29.24 -4.15
N GLY A 202 6.17 -29.07 -5.20
CA GLY A 202 5.78 -29.31 -6.59
C GLY A 202 5.16 -28.11 -7.32
N TYR A 203 5.15 -26.92 -6.72
CA TYR A 203 4.62 -25.72 -7.35
C TYR A 203 5.71 -24.92 -8.07
N ARG A 204 5.32 -24.23 -9.15
CA ARG A 204 6.25 -23.44 -9.97
C ARG A 204 6.74 -22.18 -9.24
N LYS A 205 7.86 -21.63 -9.70
CA LYS A 205 8.33 -20.30 -9.29
C LYS A 205 7.49 -19.20 -9.95
N ARG A 206 7.43 -18.05 -9.29
CA ARG A 206 6.80 -16.82 -9.78
C ARG A 206 7.85 -15.72 -9.95
N ALA A 207 7.51 -14.71 -10.74
CA ALA A 207 8.25 -13.45 -10.73
C ALA A 207 7.80 -12.58 -9.55
N HIS A 208 8.67 -11.69 -9.09
CA HIS A 208 8.33 -10.75 -8.02
C HIS A 208 8.64 -9.33 -8.43
N LEU A 209 7.63 -8.47 -8.37
CA LEU A 209 7.71 -7.05 -8.67
C LEU A 209 7.85 -6.30 -7.36
N ILE A 210 8.94 -5.54 -7.20
CA ILE A 210 9.31 -4.96 -5.91
C ILE A 210 9.29 -3.44 -5.99
N ASN A 211 8.30 -2.82 -5.35
CA ASN A 211 8.23 -1.38 -5.19
C ASN A 211 9.27 -0.89 -4.17
N PRO A 212 9.86 0.31 -4.37
CA PRO A 212 10.75 0.92 -3.38
C PRO A 212 10.00 1.29 -2.09
N MET A 213 10.75 1.54 -1.01
CA MET A 213 10.21 2.28 0.13
C MET A 213 10.20 3.77 -0.19
N ILE A 214 9.06 4.43 0.02
CA ILE A 214 8.95 5.88 -0.09
C ILE A 214 9.03 6.53 1.29
N ALA A 215 9.66 7.70 1.35
CA ALA A 215 9.73 8.48 2.57
C ALA A 215 8.35 9.07 2.93
N GLY A 216 8.04 9.05 4.23
CA GLY A 216 6.90 9.72 4.82
C GLY A 216 7.16 11.22 4.98
N LEU A 217 6.14 11.95 5.46
CA LEU A 217 6.21 13.41 5.59
C LEU A 217 7.31 13.92 6.55
N ASN A 218 7.84 13.08 7.43
CA ASN A 218 8.82 13.45 8.45
C ASN A 218 10.20 12.79 8.23
N GLY A 219 10.61 12.54 6.98
CA GLY A 219 11.96 12.02 6.72
C GLY A 219 12.20 10.53 7.02
N GLY A 220 11.16 9.75 7.36
CA GLY A 220 11.28 8.33 7.73
C GLY A 220 10.18 7.46 7.13
N LYS A 221 9.99 6.23 7.60
CA LYS A 221 8.88 5.37 7.13
C LYS A 221 7.52 6.03 7.40
N MET A 222 6.63 6.04 6.41
CA MET A 222 5.25 6.51 6.58
C MET A 222 4.49 5.57 7.54
N SER A 223 4.15 6.05 8.73
CA SER A 223 3.48 5.24 9.75
C SER A 223 1.97 5.47 9.75
N SER A 224 1.20 4.38 9.67
CA SER A 224 -0.27 4.46 9.80
C SER A 224 -0.74 4.85 11.21
N SER A 225 0.15 4.75 12.22
CA SER A 225 -0.15 4.94 13.64
C SER A 225 0.02 6.36 14.16
N VAL A 226 0.69 7.25 13.41
CA VAL A 226 0.93 8.65 13.82
C VAL A 226 0.10 9.58 12.95
N GLN A 227 -0.99 10.11 13.52
CA GLN A 227 -2.04 10.86 12.81
C GLN A 227 -1.52 12.07 12.03
N ASP A 228 -0.54 12.80 12.58
CA ASP A 228 0.05 13.99 11.94
C ASP A 228 1.11 13.65 10.88
N SER A 229 1.57 12.40 10.81
CA SER A 229 2.62 11.96 9.86
C SER A 229 2.05 11.41 8.54
N LYS A 230 0.72 11.28 8.45
CA LYS A 230 0.03 10.67 7.30
C LYS A 230 -1.08 11.56 6.77
N ILE A 231 -1.29 11.52 5.45
CA ILE A 231 -2.43 12.14 4.77
C ILE A 231 -3.42 11.02 4.48
N ASP A 232 -4.61 11.07 5.09
CA ASP A 232 -5.68 10.12 4.80
C ASP A 232 -6.25 10.40 3.41
N LEU A 233 -6.68 9.37 2.69
CA LEU A 233 -7.21 9.52 1.33
C LEU A 233 -8.49 10.36 1.28
N LEU A 234 -9.19 10.50 2.41
CA LEU A 234 -10.40 11.30 2.56
C LEU A 234 -10.15 12.64 3.28
N ASP A 235 -8.89 13.03 3.53
CA ASP A 235 -8.57 14.33 4.12
C ASP A 235 -9.07 15.50 3.26
N THR A 236 -9.57 16.55 3.92
CA THR A 236 -10.00 17.79 3.23
C THR A 236 -8.80 18.52 2.61
N PRO A 237 -9.03 19.40 1.61
CA PRO A 237 -7.96 20.20 1.01
C PRO A 237 -7.12 20.99 2.03
N GLU A 238 -7.75 21.52 3.07
CA GLU A 238 -7.09 22.28 4.13
C GLU A 238 -6.21 21.37 4.99
N ALA A 239 -6.67 20.14 5.29
CA ALA A 239 -5.91 19.16 6.04
C ALA A 239 -4.67 18.69 5.25
N ILE A 240 -4.83 18.37 3.96
CA ILE A 240 -3.73 18.01 3.05
C ILE A 240 -2.69 19.13 3.03
N THR A 241 -3.13 20.36 2.75
CA THR A 241 -2.24 21.54 2.68
C THR A 241 -1.49 21.77 3.99
N LYS A 242 -2.19 21.67 5.13
CA LYS A 242 -1.60 21.84 6.47
C LYS A 242 -0.53 20.77 6.76
N LYS A 243 -0.78 19.51 6.38
CA LYS A 243 0.14 18.38 6.59
C LYS A 243 1.39 18.50 5.70
N ILE A 244 1.21 18.80 4.41
CA ILE A 244 2.33 19.03 3.48
C ILE A 244 3.18 20.23 3.91
N ARG A 245 2.56 21.31 4.38
CA ARG A 245 3.30 22.47 4.89
C ARG A 245 4.26 22.10 6.03
N LYS A 246 3.81 21.22 6.93
CA LYS A 246 4.59 20.71 8.08
C LYS A 246 5.62 19.65 7.72
N ALA A 247 5.56 19.08 6.53
CA ALA A 247 6.48 18.02 6.12
C ALA A 247 7.94 18.48 6.18
N GLU A 248 8.84 17.58 6.53
CA GLU A 248 10.27 17.82 6.48
C GLU A 248 10.74 17.82 5.02
N ALA A 249 11.39 18.92 4.62
CA ALA A 249 11.99 19.09 3.31
C ALA A 249 13.13 20.09 3.46
N ALA A 250 14.30 19.58 3.86
CA ALA A 250 15.50 20.42 4.01
C ALA A 250 15.96 20.90 2.61
N PRO A 251 16.32 22.19 2.45
CA PRO A 251 16.82 22.70 1.18
C PRO A 251 18.00 21.86 0.67
N ARG A 252 18.01 21.54 -0.63
CA ARG A 252 19.09 20.80 -1.32
C ARG A 252 19.32 19.35 -0.89
N VAL A 253 18.58 18.83 0.09
CA VAL A 253 18.64 17.43 0.53
C VAL A 253 17.54 16.61 -0.14
N ILE A 254 17.93 15.65 -0.98
CA ILE A 254 16.98 14.79 -1.70
C ILE A 254 16.71 13.48 -0.96
N GLU A 255 17.67 13.05 -0.14
CA GLU A 255 17.63 11.80 0.60
C GLU A 255 16.54 11.87 1.66
N GLU A 256 15.74 10.79 1.75
CA GLU A 256 14.62 10.66 2.69
C GLU A 256 13.58 11.80 2.60
N ASN A 257 13.51 12.51 1.47
CA ASN A 257 12.59 13.62 1.29
C ASN A 257 11.21 13.12 0.82
N GLY A 258 10.24 13.06 1.75
CA GLY A 258 8.89 12.60 1.46
C GLY A 258 8.12 13.46 0.46
N VAL A 259 8.44 14.77 0.36
CA VAL A 259 7.78 15.66 -0.60
C VAL A 259 8.24 15.35 -2.03
N LEU A 260 9.55 15.13 -2.23
CA LEU A 260 10.08 14.69 -3.52
C LEU A 260 9.59 13.29 -3.89
N SER A 261 9.54 12.38 -2.92
CA SER A 261 9.01 11.02 -3.11
C SER A 261 7.56 11.02 -3.59
N MET A 262 6.72 11.95 -3.10
CA MET A 262 5.35 12.11 -3.59
C MET A 262 5.31 12.54 -5.07
N VAL A 263 6.24 13.39 -5.51
CA VAL A 263 6.30 13.75 -6.93
C VAL A 263 6.71 12.55 -7.78
N GLU A 264 7.79 11.87 -7.39
CA GLU A 264 8.38 10.75 -8.12
C GLU A 264 7.42 9.56 -8.27
N TYR A 265 6.81 9.14 -7.17
CA TYR A 265 6.09 7.87 -7.09
C TYR A 265 4.57 8.02 -7.13
N ILE A 266 4.04 9.24 -6.97
CA ILE A 266 2.59 9.48 -6.96
C ILE A 266 2.19 10.42 -8.09
N LEU A 267 2.68 11.66 -8.09
CA LEU A 267 2.15 12.70 -8.97
C LEU A 267 2.57 12.49 -10.44
N LEU A 268 3.85 12.21 -10.71
CA LEU A 268 4.31 11.95 -12.08
C LEU A 268 3.68 10.68 -12.68
N PRO A 269 3.63 9.52 -11.98
CA PRO A 269 2.97 8.33 -12.50
C PRO A 269 1.47 8.55 -12.71
N ALA A 270 0.77 9.21 -11.79
CA ALA A 270 -0.65 9.54 -11.95
C ALA A 270 -0.90 10.45 -13.16
N ALA A 271 -0.06 11.47 -13.36
CA ALA A 271 -0.15 12.37 -14.51
C ALA A 271 0.14 11.64 -15.83
N GLY A 272 1.11 10.72 -15.83
CA GLY A 272 1.42 9.86 -16.97
C GLY A 272 0.24 8.95 -17.37
N LEU A 273 -0.43 8.34 -16.40
CA LEU A 273 -1.64 7.54 -16.64
C LEU A 273 -2.80 8.37 -17.18
N LYS A 274 -2.89 9.65 -16.81
CA LYS A 274 -3.85 10.62 -17.36
C LYS A 274 -3.45 11.18 -18.75
N GLY A 275 -2.31 10.75 -19.29
CA GLY A 275 -1.86 11.09 -20.65
C GLY A 275 -0.90 12.28 -20.75
N ARG A 276 -0.57 12.98 -19.65
CA ARG A 276 0.40 14.08 -19.63
C ARG A 276 1.30 13.97 -18.41
N LYS A 277 2.45 13.32 -18.56
CA LYS A 277 3.44 13.08 -17.51
C LYS A 277 4.21 14.36 -17.16
N GLU A 278 3.55 15.31 -16.52
CA GLU A 278 4.12 16.59 -16.11
C GLU A 278 3.74 16.94 -14.66
N PHE A 279 4.71 17.44 -13.90
CA PHE A 279 4.50 18.09 -12.61
C PHE A 279 4.89 19.56 -12.72
N ARG A 280 3.95 20.46 -12.44
CA ARG A 280 4.11 21.91 -12.61
C ARG A 280 4.20 22.62 -11.26
N VAL A 281 5.18 23.50 -11.12
CA VAL A 281 5.39 24.35 -9.95
C VAL A 281 5.27 25.81 -10.37
N GLU A 282 4.21 26.48 -9.93
CA GLU A 282 4.01 27.91 -10.18
C GLU A 282 5.01 28.75 -9.38
N ARG A 283 5.54 29.80 -10.02
CA ARG A 283 6.40 30.81 -9.39
C ARG A 283 5.77 32.19 -9.58
N LYS A 284 5.91 33.06 -8.59
CA LYS A 284 5.20 34.35 -8.54
C LYS A 284 5.70 35.35 -9.59
N ASP A 285 7.01 35.37 -9.83
CA ASP A 285 7.69 36.39 -10.64
C ASP A 285 8.60 35.76 -11.73
N GLU A 286 8.44 34.46 -11.99
CA GLU A 286 9.23 33.67 -12.92
C GLU A 286 8.35 32.66 -13.66
N GLU A 287 8.81 32.15 -14.81
CA GLU A 287 8.12 31.09 -15.55
C GLU A 287 7.89 29.85 -14.66
N PRO A 288 6.81 29.08 -14.83
CA PRO A 288 6.59 27.87 -14.06
C PRO A 288 7.69 26.83 -14.35
N LEU A 289 8.09 26.08 -13.32
CA LEU A 289 8.97 24.92 -13.50
C LEU A 289 8.08 23.72 -13.90
N ILE A 290 8.43 23.05 -14.99
CA ILE A 290 7.69 21.89 -15.50
C ILE A 290 8.65 20.70 -15.54
N TYR A 291 8.30 19.65 -14.79
CA TYR A 291 9.11 18.44 -14.68
C TYR A 291 8.39 17.27 -15.34
N THR A 292 9.05 16.63 -16.31
CA THR A 292 8.61 15.36 -16.92
C THR A 292 9.43 14.17 -16.43
N ASP A 293 10.59 14.45 -15.84
CA ASP A 293 11.54 13.49 -15.28
C ASP A 293 11.92 13.93 -13.87
N ILE A 294 11.91 12.98 -12.93
CA ILE A 294 12.32 13.22 -11.56
C ILE A 294 13.80 13.61 -11.45
N LYS A 295 14.65 13.19 -12.38
CA LYS A 295 16.08 13.55 -12.37
C LYS A 295 16.28 15.06 -12.44
N GLN A 296 15.56 15.74 -13.33
CA GLN A 296 15.63 17.20 -13.44
C GLN A 296 15.13 17.87 -12.15
N LEU A 297 14.05 17.35 -11.57
CA LEU A 297 13.51 17.86 -10.32
C LEU A 297 14.52 17.73 -9.17
N HIS A 298 15.20 16.59 -9.06
CA HIS A 298 16.26 16.37 -8.07
C HIS A 298 17.47 17.28 -8.28
N GLU A 299 17.87 17.51 -9.54
CA GLU A 299 18.95 18.43 -9.88
C GLU A 299 18.60 19.88 -9.50
N ASP A 300 17.42 20.35 -9.89
CA ASP A 300 16.94 21.70 -9.56
C ASP A 300 16.77 21.90 -8.05
N TYR A 301 16.35 20.86 -7.32
CA TYR A 301 16.27 20.91 -5.86
C TYR A 301 17.65 20.98 -5.21
N LYS A 302 18.64 20.21 -5.68
CA LYS A 302 20.03 20.26 -5.20
C LYS A 302 20.70 21.60 -5.48
N ASN A 303 20.38 22.20 -6.64
CA ASN A 303 20.92 23.47 -7.09
C ASN A 303 20.15 24.69 -6.57
N ASP A 304 19.16 24.49 -5.69
CA ASP A 304 18.36 25.55 -5.05
C ASP A 304 17.47 26.35 -6.03
N ILE A 305 17.29 25.84 -7.25
CA ILE A 305 16.35 26.38 -8.25
C ILE A 305 14.91 26.07 -7.81
N LEU A 306 14.69 24.84 -7.32
CA LEU A 306 13.44 24.42 -6.71
C LEU A 306 13.59 24.37 -5.18
N THR A 307 12.91 25.28 -4.49
CA THR A 307 12.99 25.39 -3.04
C THR A 307 11.80 24.71 -2.35
N PRO A 308 11.92 24.28 -1.08
CA PRO A 308 10.80 23.74 -0.30
C PRO A 308 9.57 24.66 -0.27
N GLN A 309 9.79 25.97 -0.30
CA GLN A 309 8.76 27.01 -0.22
C GLN A 309 7.83 27.02 -1.44
N VAL A 310 8.35 26.71 -2.62
CA VAL A 310 7.56 26.62 -3.86
C VAL A 310 7.11 25.18 -4.15
N LEU A 311 7.91 24.18 -3.77
CA LEU A 311 7.58 22.77 -3.96
C LEU A 311 6.38 22.33 -3.13
N LYS A 312 6.34 22.66 -1.83
CA LYS A 312 5.28 22.19 -0.93
C LYS A 312 3.87 22.64 -1.36
N PRO A 313 3.62 23.93 -1.71
CA PRO A 313 2.33 24.35 -2.22
C PRO A 313 1.93 23.63 -3.51
N ALA A 314 2.87 23.42 -4.44
CA ALA A 314 2.60 22.71 -5.69
C ALA A 314 2.22 21.24 -5.46
N VAL A 315 2.95 20.53 -4.59
CA VAL A 315 2.62 19.15 -4.18
C VAL A 315 1.26 19.09 -3.49
N ALA A 316 0.96 20.03 -2.60
CA ALA A 316 -0.34 20.09 -1.94
C ALA A 316 -1.49 20.28 -2.94
N ALA A 317 -1.37 21.23 -3.87
CA ALA A 317 -2.37 21.48 -4.89
C ALA A 317 -2.60 20.25 -5.78
N ALA A 318 -1.52 19.63 -6.28
CA ALA A 318 -1.59 18.44 -7.11
C ALA A 318 -2.21 17.23 -6.38
N LEU A 319 -1.90 17.03 -5.09
CA LEU A 319 -2.54 15.99 -4.28
C LEU A 319 -4.02 16.29 -4.04
N VAL A 320 -4.40 17.53 -3.79
CA VAL A 320 -5.79 17.93 -3.61
C VAL A 320 -6.61 17.60 -4.85
N GLU A 321 -6.08 17.89 -6.03
CA GLU A 321 -6.69 17.57 -7.31
C GLU A 321 -6.78 16.05 -7.54
N LEU A 322 -5.69 15.32 -7.32
CA LEU A 322 -5.65 13.86 -7.47
C LEU A 322 -6.67 13.16 -6.56
N MET A 323 -6.84 13.65 -5.33
CA MET A 323 -7.74 13.06 -4.32
C MET A 323 -9.19 13.58 -4.43
N ALA A 324 -9.45 14.63 -5.21
CA ALA A 324 -10.80 15.19 -5.38
C ALA A 324 -11.85 14.17 -5.88
N PRO A 325 -11.61 13.40 -6.95
CA PRO A 325 -12.57 12.39 -7.39
C PRO A 325 -12.80 11.28 -6.35
N ILE A 326 -11.77 10.92 -5.57
CA ILE A 326 -11.89 9.91 -4.50
C ILE A 326 -12.85 10.42 -3.41
N ARG A 327 -12.67 11.67 -2.96
CA ARG A 327 -13.58 12.31 -2.00
C ARG A 327 -15.00 12.43 -2.55
N ALA A 328 -15.16 12.87 -3.80
CA ALA A 328 -16.47 12.99 -4.43
C ALA A 328 -17.20 11.63 -4.52
N ALA A 329 -16.49 10.56 -4.88
CA ALA A 329 -17.04 9.20 -4.90
C ALA A 329 -17.47 8.72 -3.51
N TYR A 330 -16.70 9.06 -2.47
CA TYR A 330 -17.04 8.75 -1.08
C TYR A 330 -18.25 9.55 -0.57
N GLU A 331 -18.29 10.86 -0.84
CA GLU A 331 -19.37 11.76 -0.44
C GLU A 331 -20.69 11.40 -1.15
N GLY A 332 -20.62 10.95 -2.40
CA GLY A 332 -21.77 10.50 -3.19
C GLY A 332 -22.30 9.11 -2.84
N SER A 333 -21.64 8.35 -1.95
CA SER A 333 -22.02 6.97 -1.62
C SER A 333 -22.35 6.79 -0.13
N ALA A 334 -23.66 6.81 0.19
CA ALA A 334 -24.14 6.51 1.54
C ALA A 334 -23.75 5.08 1.99
N GLU A 335 -23.74 4.12 1.06
CA GLU A 335 -23.26 2.76 1.31
C GLU A 335 -21.80 2.75 1.76
N TRP A 336 -20.92 3.49 1.07
CA TRP A 336 -19.51 3.56 1.44
C TRP A 336 -19.33 4.25 2.79
N GLN A 337 -20.07 5.31 3.09
CA GLN A 337 -20.03 5.98 4.39
C GLN A 337 -20.46 5.03 5.54
N GLU A 338 -21.50 4.22 5.33
CA GLU A 338 -21.94 3.21 6.29
C GLU A 338 -20.87 2.12 6.50
N ILE A 339 -20.26 1.63 5.41
CA ILE A 339 -19.14 0.68 5.47
C ILE A 339 -17.98 1.27 6.27
N THR A 340 -17.63 2.53 6.05
CA THR A 340 -16.54 3.22 6.78
C THR A 340 -16.81 3.28 8.27
N LEU A 341 -18.04 3.64 8.68
CA LEU A 341 -18.43 3.70 10.09
C LEU A 341 -18.34 2.32 10.76
N LYS A 342 -18.70 1.25 10.05
CA LYS A 342 -18.58 -0.13 10.54
C LYS A 342 -17.13 -0.63 10.55
N ALA A 343 -16.32 -0.22 9.59
CA ALA A 343 -14.91 -0.62 9.48
C ALA A 343 -14.01 0.07 10.52
N TYR A 344 -14.32 1.34 10.84
CA TYR A 344 -13.59 2.22 11.74
C TYR A 344 -14.55 2.95 12.69
N PRO A 345 -15.14 2.25 13.67
CA PRO A 345 -16.04 2.87 14.62
C PRO A 345 -15.31 3.98 15.39
N PRO A 346 -15.93 5.15 15.63
CA PRO A 346 -15.35 6.20 16.45
C PRO A 346 -14.99 5.66 17.84
N PRO A 347 -13.90 6.14 18.46
CA PRO A 347 -13.56 5.72 19.81
C PRO A 347 -14.72 6.02 20.77
N GLU A 348 -15.10 5.03 21.58
CA GLU A 348 -16.14 5.22 22.59
C GLU A 348 -15.81 6.45 23.45
N LYS A 349 -16.76 7.37 23.57
CA LYS A 349 -16.63 8.50 24.50
C LYS A 349 -16.46 7.88 25.89
N LYS A 350 -15.25 8.01 26.48
CA LYS A 350 -14.98 7.56 27.85
C LYS A 350 -16.11 8.04 28.76
N GLN A 351 -16.95 7.11 29.21
CA GLN A 351 -17.92 7.43 30.25
C GLN A 351 -17.10 7.87 31.47
N LYS A 352 -17.32 9.10 31.95
CA LYS A 352 -16.74 9.54 33.21
C LYS A 352 -17.20 8.52 34.24
N LYS A 353 -16.29 7.69 34.76
CA LYS A 353 -16.55 6.93 35.99
C LYS A 353 -17.07 7.95 37.00
N VAL A 354 -18.34 7.80 37.40
CA VAL A 354 -18.87 8.53 38.54
C VAL A 354 -17.90 8.24 39.67
N LYS A 355 -17.23 9.27 40.19
CA LYS A 355 -16.43 9.11 41.40
C LYS A 355 -17.44 8.72 42.48
N ASP A 356 -17.49 7.45 42.81
CA ASP A 356 -18.08 7.01 44.06
C ASP A 356 -17.19 7.60 45.17
N LYS A 357 -17.54 8.82 45.57
CA LYS A 357 -17.07 9.37 46.84
C LYS A 357 -17.85 8.59 47.90
N GLY A 358 -17.38 7.38 48.20
CA GLY A 358 -17.94 6.55 49.25
C GLY A 358 -18.17 7.37 50.52
N SER A 359 -19.13 6.94 51.33
CA SER A 359 -19.71 7.63 52.50
C SER A 359 -18.75 7.91 53.67
N ARG A 360 -17.44 8.01 53.45
CA ARG A 360 -16.44 8.41 54.44
C ARG A 360 -16.02 9.87 54.25
N TYR A 361 -16.96 10.79 54.50
CA TYR A 361 -16.62 12.15 54.96
C TYR A 361 -16.93 12.21 56.47
N PRO A 362 -15.92 12.19 57.35
CA PRO A 362 -16.14 12.56 58.75
C PRO A 362 -16.19 14.09 58.79
N GLY A 363 -17.38 14.68 58.74
CA GLY A 363 -17.49 16.15 58.80
C GLY A 363 -18.84 16.80 58.51
N ALA A 364 -19.94 16.07 58.34
CA ALA A 364 -21.26 16.67 58.37
C ALA A 364 -21.89 16.41 59.75
N GLN A 365 -21.62 17.31 60.69
CA GLN A 365 -22.34 17.36 61.96
C GLN A 365 -23.80 17.72 61.69
N ASN A 366 -24.71 16.95 62.29
CA ASN A 366 -26.10 17.34 62.50
C ASN A 366 -26.13 18.62 63.35
N GLN A 367 -26.62 19.71 62.78
CA GLN A 367 -27.43 20.72 63.45
C GLN A 367 -28.17 21.57 62.41
#